data_AF-C8S452-F1
#
_entry.id   AF-C8S452-F1
#
_cell.length_a   1.000
_cell.length_b   1.000
_cell.length_c   1.000
_cell.angle_alpha   90.00
_cell.angle_beta   90.00
_cell.angle_gamma   90.00
#
_symmetry.space_group_name_H-M   'P 1'
#
loop_
_entity.id
_entity.type
_entity.pdbx_description
1 polymer ?
#
loop_
_entity_poly.entity_id
_entity_poly.type
_entity_poly.pdbx_seq_one_letter_code
_entity_poly.pdbx_strand_id
1 'polypeptide(L)' 'MQERPGRRGFSIWLATVALLIVVGVVLPYRVLAGGAPSMAIFGFWLAFGLAVVAVIGVGVARWKV' A
#
# COMPACT_ATOMS: atom_id res chain seq x y z
N MET A 1 19.65 27.99 9.66
CA MET A 1 18.56 27.12 10.14
C MET A 1 18.06 26.35 8.93
N GLN A 2 18.61 25.15 8.68
CA GLN A 2 18.32 24.40 7.45
C GLN A 2 16.94 23.74 7.56
N GLU A 3 16.04 24.08 6.65
CA GLU A 3 14.73 23.46 6.54
C GLU A 3 14.89 22.03 6.01
N ARG A 4 14.62 21.04 6.86
CA ARG A 4 14.69 19.62 6.48
C ARG A 4 13.58 19.35 5.44
N PRO A 5 13.88 18.82 4.25
CA PRO A 5 12.84 18.50 3.27
C PRO A 5 11.73 17.64 3.91
N GLY A 6 10.48 17.99 3.59
CA GLY A 6 9.31 17.83 4.46
C GLY A 6 9.07 16.45 5.08
N ARG A 7 9.50 16.27 6.35
CA ARG A 7 9.25 15.08 7.20
C ARG A 7 7.83 14.51 7.14
N ARG A 8 6.83 15.37 6.94
CA ARG A 8 5.42 15.01 6.91
C ARG A 8 5.07 14.15 5.69
N GLY A 9 5.59 14.48 4.50
CA GLY A 9 5.31 13.75 3.26
C GLY A 9 5.88 12.32 3.28
N PHE A 10 7.10 12.17 3.79
CA PHE A 10 7.72 10.86 3.99
C PHE A 10 6.99 10.03 5.05
N SER A 11 6.64 10.62 6.19
CA SER A 11 5.94 9.89 7.26
C SER A 11 4.57 9.40 6.83
N ILE A 12 3.82 10.20 6.06
CA ILE A 12 2.53 9.80 5.49
C ILE A 12 2.73 8.65 4.49
N TRP A 13 3.70 8.76 3.58
CA TRP A 13 3.99 7.70 2.62
C TRP A 13 4.36 6.39 3.33
N LEU A 14 5.24 6.45 4.33
CA LEU A 14 5.65 5.29 5.11
C LEU A 14 4.47 4.66 5.87
N ALA A 15 3.60 5.48 6.47
CA ALA A 15 2.39 5.00 7.14
C ALA A 15 1.44 4.30 6.17
N THR A 16 1.27 4.84 4.95
CA THR A 16 0.47 4.20 3.90
C THR A 16 1.06 2.85 3.48
N VAL A 17 2.38 2.76 3.33
CA VAL A 17 3.07 1.48 3.03
C VAL A 17 2.84 0.47 4.14
N ALA A 18 3.04 0.86 5.40
CA ALA A 18 2.80 -0.01 6.55
C ALA A 18 1.35 -0.51 6.60
N LEU A 19 0.38 0.38 6.34
CA LEU A 19 -1.03 0.02 6.27
C LEU A 19 -1.31 -0.98 5.14
N LEU A 20 -0.77 -0.77 3.94
CA LEU A 20 -0.92 -1.70 2.82
C LEU A 20 -0.37 -3.08 3.16
N ILE A 21 0.79 -3.17 3.83
CA ILE A 21 1.35 -4.45 4.28
C ILE A 21 0.37 -5.17 5.21
N VAL A 22 -0.14 -4.47 6.23
CA VAL A 22 -1.11 -5.06 7.17
C VAL A 22 -2.36 -5.53 6.45
N VAL A 23 -2.91 -4.72 5.54
CA VAL A 23 -4.10 -5.05 4.75
C VAL A 23 -3.86 -6.27 3.84
N GLY A 24 -2.73 -6.31 3.14
CA GLY A 24 -2.34 -7.39 2.24
C GLY A 24 -2.11 -8.73 2.94
N VAL A 25 -1.82 -8.71 4.25
CA VAL A 25 -1.72 -9.94 5.06
C VAL A 25 -3.06 -10.29 5.70
N VAL A 26 -3.73 -9.33 6.34
CA VAL A 26 -4.90 -9.63 7.17
C VAL A 26 -6.12 -9.98 6.33
N LEU A 27 -6.43 -9.22 5.27
CA LEU A 27 -7.65 -9.41 4.51
C LEU A 27 -7.70 -10.77 3.78
N PRO A 28 -6.71 -11.18 2.97
CA PRO A 28 -6.80 -12.44 2.24
C PRO A 28 -6.74 -13.65 3.17
N TYR A 29 -5.91 -13.60 4.23
CA TYR A 29 -5.63 -14.77 5.07
C TYR A 29 -6.52 -14.89 6.30
N ARG A 30 -7.29 -13.86 6.68
CA ARG A 30 -8.24 -13.96 7.81
C ARG A 30 -9.68 -13.69 7.42
N VAL A 31 -9.92 -12.68 6.58
CA VAL A 31 -11.28 -12.27 6.22
C VAL A 31 -11.81 -13.07 5.03
N LEU A 32 -10.97 -13.30 4.03
CA LEU A 32 -11.33 -14.01 2.81
C LEU A 32 -10.94 -15.50 2.83
N ALA A 33 -10.27 -15.98 3.88
CA ALA A 33 -9.66 -17.31 3.94
C ALA A 33 -10.63 -18.49 4.16
N GLY A 34 -11.93 -18.24 4.23
CA GLY A 34 -12.94 -19.25 4.58
C GLY A 34 -13.54 -20.06 3.43
N GLY A 35 -13.17 -19.80 2.16
CA GLY A 35 -13.85 -20.40 1.01
C GLY A 35 -12.91 -20.75 -0.16
N ALA A 36 -13.43 -21.56 -1.09
CA ALA A 36 -12.77 -21.89 -2.36
C ALA A 36 -12.28 -20.63 -3.11
N PRO A 37 -11.29 -20.74 -4.01
CA PRO A 37 -10.80 -19.60 -4.79
C PRO A 37 -11.97 -18.83 -5.39
N SER A 38 -12.20 -17.62 -4.88
CA SER A 38 -13.39 -16.83 -5.21
C SER A 38 -12.99 -15.59 -5.99
N MET A 39 -13.91 -15.08 -6.82
CA MET A 39 -13.70 -13.82 -7.52
C MET A 39 -13.42 -12.64 -6.57
N ALA A 40 -13.84 -12.73 -5.31
CA ALA A 40 -13.50 -11.75 -4.29
C ALA A 40 -11.99 -11.74 -3.96
N ILE A 41 -11.35 -12.90 -3.85
CA ILE A 41 -9.89 -13.01 -3.62
C ILE A 41 -9.13 -12.49 -4.84
N PHE A 42 -9.55 -12.87 -6.05
CA PHE A 42 -8.96 -12.37 -7.29
C PHE A 42 -9.08 -10.84 -7.42
N GLY A 43 -10.28 -10.30 -7.22
CA GLY A 43 -10.54 -8.86 -7.26
C GLY A 43 -9.75 -8.09 -6.19
N PHE A 44 -9.62 -8.66 -4.99
CA PHE A 44 -8.79 -8.08 -3.93
C PHE A 44 -7.34 -7.93 -4.37
N TRP A 45 -6.73 -8.98 -4.92
CA TRP A 45 -5.33 -8.93 -5.36
C TRP A 45 -5.10 -7.96 -6.52
N LEU A 46 -6.05 -7.85 -7.46
CA LEU A 46 -5.97 -6.85 -8.53
C LEU A 46 -6.02 -5.41 -7.98
N ALA A 47 -7.02 -5.11 -7.13
CA ALA A 47 -7.15 -3.79 -6.54
C ALA A 47 -5.96 -3.44 -5.63
N PHE A 48 -5.48 -4.40 -4.84
CA PHE A 48 -4.33 -4.24 -3.97
C PHE A 48 -3.04 -4.00 -4.76
N GLY A 49 -2.82 -4.76 -5.84
CA GLY A 49 -1.68 -4.57 -6.74
C GLY A 49 -1.66 -3.16 -7.33
N LEU A 50 -2.81 -2.66 -7.81
CA LEU A 50 -2.94 -1.29 -8.31
C LEU A 50 -2.62 -0.24 -7.24
N ALA A 51 -3.10 -0.44 -6.01
CA ALA A 51 -2.79 0.44 -4.89
C ALA A 51 -1.29 0.48 -4.57
N VAL A 52 -0.61 -0.66 -4.59
CA VAL A 52 0.85 -0.76 -4.41
C VAL A 52 1.59 -0.01 -5.53
N VAL A 53 1.22 -0.23 -6.79
CA VAL A 53 1.82 0.48 -7.94
C VAL A 53 1.66 1.99 -7.79
N ALA A 54 0.49 2.47 -7.38
CA ALA A 54 0.25 3.90 -7.16
C ALA A 54 1.14 4.45 -6.04
N VAL A 55 1.28 3.74 -4.91
CA VAL A 55 2.15 4.17 -3.80
C VAL A 55 3.63 4.21 -4.19
N ILE A 56 4.08 3.23 -4.99
CA ILE A 56 5.44 3.23 -5.55
C ILE A 56 5.62 4.42 -6.49
N GLY A 57 4.68 4.64 -7.41
CA GLY A 57 4.73 5.75 -8.37
C GLY A 57 4.81 7.11 -7.67
N VAL A 58 4.00 7.33 -6.63
CA VAL A 58 4.03 8.56 -5.81
C VAL A 58 5.35 8.69 -5.05
N GLY A 59 5.88 7.58 -4.52
CA GLY A 59 7.18 7.56 -3.84
C GLY A 59 8.31 7.96 -4.78
N VAL A 60 8.40 7.33 -5.95
CA VAL A 60 9.43 7.58 -6.95
C VAL A 60 9.31 8.99 -7.54
N ALA A 61 8.11 9.47 -7.84
CA ALA A 61 7.90 10.83 -8.34
C ALA A 61 8.33 11.90 -7.34
N ARG A 62 8.13 11.65 -6.03
CA ARG A 62 8.58 12.56 -4.97
C ARG A 62 10.09 12.57 -4.74
N TRP A 63 10.82 11.54 -5.19
CA TRP A 63 12.26 11.39 -4.94
C TRP A 63 13.12 11.65 -6.18
N LYS A 64 12.51 11.92 -7.34
CA LYS A 64 13.19 12.29 -8.59
C LYS A 64 13.62 13.76 -8.66
N VAL A 65 13.57 14.49 -7.54
CA VAL A 65 13.88 15.93 -7.46
C VAL A 65 15.17 16.14 -6.69
#